data_AF-A0AAX2AHE6-F1
#
_entry.id   AF-A0AAX2AHE6-F1
#
_cell.length_a   1.000
_cell.length_b   1.000
_cell.length_c   1.000
_cell.angle_alpha   90.00
_cell.angle_beta   90.00
_cell.angle_gamma   90.00
#
_symmetry.space_group_name_H-M   'P 1'
#
loop_
_entity.id
_entity.type
_entity.pdbx_description
1 polymer ?
#
loop_
_entity_poly.entity_id
_entity_poly.type
_entity_poly.pdbx_seq_one_letter_code
_entity_poly.pdbx_strand_id
1 'polypeptide(L)' 'MSYNMVSVIAIAITAVIALLASHYFTLMFFEEEHSLFKIVQLIIAIVTMTTFYAPIKYYLIKKMGVEEEKE' A
#
# COMPACT_ATOMS: atom_id res chain seq x y z
N MET A 1 -5.85 -0.66 -21.25
CA MET A 1 -4.90 -1.43 -20.41
C MET A 1 -5.60 -2.69 -19.96
N SER A 2 -4.89 -3.82 -19.84
CA SER A 2 -5.50 -5.00 -19.23
C SER A 2 -5.76 -4.75 -17.74
N TYR A 3 -6.79 -5.41 -17.18
CA TYR A 3 -7.10 -5.38 -15.75
C TYR A 3 -5.87 -5.71 -14.88
N ASN A 4 -5.04 -6.64 -15.34
CA ASN A 4 -3.76 -6.98 -14.72
C ASN A 4 -2.79 -5.79 -14.66
N MET A 5 -2.70 -4.98 -15.72
CA MET A 5 -1.79 -3.83 -15.73
C MET A 5 -2.22 -2.76 -14.70
N VAL A 6 -3.53 -2.51 -14.55
CA VAL A 6 -4.06 -1.60 -13.53
C VAL A 6 -3.74 -2.11 -12.13
N SER A 7 -3.89 -3.42 -11.91
CA SER A 7 -3.58 -4.06 -10.62
C SER A 7 -2.09 -3.91 -10.27
N VAL A 8 -1.18 -4.09 -11.23
CA VAL A 8 0.27 -3.88 -11.02
C VAL A 8 0.57 -2.43 -10.63
N ILE A 9 -0.04 -1.45 -11.31
CA ILE A 9 0.12 -0.03 -11.00
C ILE A 9 -0.41 0.27 -9.59
N ALA A 10 -1.56 -0.29 -9.22
CA ALA A 10 -2.13 -0.13 -7.89
C ALA A 10 -1.19 -0.69 -6.80
N ILE A 11 -0.61 -1.87 -7.02
CA ILE A 11 0.37 -2.48 -6.11
C ILE A 11 1.59 -1.57 -5.96
N ALA A 12 2.14 -1.05 -7.07
CA ALA A 12 3.31 -0.19 -7.04
C ALA A 12 3.08 1.09 -6.23
N ILE A 13 1.94 1.78 -6.46
CA ILE A 13 1.58 2.98 -5.70
C ILE A 13 1.38 2.66 -4.22
N THR A 14 0.68 1.56 -3.93
CA THR A 14 0.43 1.13 -2.56
C THR A 14 1.72 0.78 -1.82
N ALA A 15 2.67 0.14 -2.49
CA ALA A 15 3.97 -0.21 -1.91
C ALA A 15 4.77 1.04 -1.54
N VAL A 16 4.78 2.08 -2.39
CA VAL A 16 5.46 3.36 -2.09
C VAL A 16 4.81 4.03 -0.87
N ILE A 17 3.49 4.08 -0.82
CA ILE A 17 2.76 4.65 0.33
C ILE A 17 3.07 3.86 1.60
N ALA A 18 3.06 2.53 1.55
CA ALA A 18 3.36 1.68 2.70
C ALA A 18 4.79 1.84 3.20
N LEU A 19 5.77 2.00 2.31
CA LEU A 19 7.15 2.29 2.69
C LEU A 19 7.26 3.63 3.41
N LEU A 20 6.69 4.69 2.85
CA LEU A 20 6.73 6.02 3.47
C LEU A 20 5.99 6.06 4.80
N ALA A 21 4.78 5.50 4.84
CA ALA A 21 3.96 5.45 6.03
C ALA A 21 4.63 4.64 7.13
N SER A 22 5.09 3.42 6.84
CA SER A 22 5.74 2.57 7.85
C SER A 22 6.97 3.25 8.43
N HIS A 23 7.83 3.85 7.61
CA HIS A 23 9.00 4.56 8.11
C HIS A 23 8.64 5.77 8.98
N TYR A 24 7.74 6.64 8.50
CA TYR A 24 7.38 7.87 9.21
C TYR A 24 6.59 7.60 10.49
N PHE A 25 5.61 6.69 10.46
CA PHE A 25 4.83 6.35 11.64
C PHE A 25 5.67 5.63 12.68
N THR A 26 6.56 4.71 12.28
CA THR A 26 7.42 4.05 13.28
C THR A 26 8.36 5.06 13.93
N LEU A 27 9.02 5.93 13.17
CA LEU A 27 9.89 6.98 13.74
C LEU A 27 9.15 7.96 14.67
N MET A 28 7.87 8.25 14.40
CA MET A 28 7.08 9.16 15.22
C MET A 28 6.74 8.58 16.61
N PHE A 29 6.62 7.26 16.71
CA PHE A 29 6.16 6.58 17.94
C PHE A 29 7.23 5.73 18.63
N PHE A 30 8.29 5.33 17.92
CA PHE A 30 9.35 4.45 18.41
C PHE A 30 10.73 4.97 17.99
N GLU A 31 11.67 4.99 18.93
CA GLU A 31 13.08 5.27 18.64
C GLU A 31 13.73 4.10 17.88
N GLU A 32 14.65 4.40 16.97
CA GLU A 32 15.32 3.40 16.11
C GLU A 32 16.13 2.36 16.90
N GLU A 33 16.61 2.70 18.10
CA GLU A 33 17.43 1.81 18.93
C GLU A 33 16.62 0.67 19.58
N HIS A 34 15.29 0.75 19.55
CA HIS A 34 14.45 -0.31 20.10
C HIS A 34 14.46 -1.58 19.23
N SER A 35 14.67 -2.74 19.86
CA SER A 35 14.64 -4.04 19.19
C SER A 35 13.30 -4.36 18.49
N LEU A 36 12.20 -3.73 18.92
CA LEU A 36 10.87 -3.88 18.33
C LEU A 36 10.61 -2.96 17.14
N PHE A 37 11.48 -1.99 16.85
CA PHE A 37 11.28 -0.97 15.81
C PHE A 37 10.91 -1.59 14.46
N LYS A 38 11.70 -2.59 14.01
CA LYS A 38 11.47 -3.28 12.74
C LYS A 38 10.17 -4.09 12.71
N ILE A 39 9.76 -4.64 13.86
CA ILE A 39 8.51 -5.42 13.96
C ILE A 39 7.32 -4.46 13.82
N VAL A 40 7.34 -3.34 14.52
CA VAL A 40 6.28 -2.32 14.42
C VAL A 40 6.23 -1.75 13.01
N GLN A 41 7.38 -1.45 12.40
CA GLN A 41 7.47 -0.98 11.02
C GLN A 41 6.85 -1.97 10.04
N LEU A 42 7.14 -3.26 10.20
CA LEU A 42 6.57 -4.31 9.37
C LEU A 42 5.04 -4.40 9.53
N ILE A 43 4.54 -4.34 10.76
CA ILE A 43 3.09 -4.37 11.04
C ILE A 43 2.40 -3.18 10.35
N ILE A 44 2.94 -1.97 10.51
CA ILE A 44 2.38 -0.76 9.89
C ILE A 44 2.42 -0.88 8.36
N ALA A 45 3.51 -1.40 7.78
CA ALA A 45 3.61 -1.62 6.34
C ALA A 45 2.52 -2.57 5.84
N ILE A 46 2.31 -3.72 6.50
CA ILE A 46 1.30 -4.71 6.12
C ILE A 46 -0.09 -4.09 6.20
N VAL A 47 -0.43 -3.46 7.33
CA VAL A 47 -1.74 -2.81 7.52
C VAL A 47 -1.97 -1.77 6.43
N THR A 48 -1.00 -0.89 6.17
CA THR A 48 -1.08 0.12 5.12
C THR A 48 -1.28 -0.52 3.75
N MET A 49 -0.52 -1.56 3.40
CA MET A 49 -0.69 -2.24 2.11
C MET A 49 -2.08 -2.83 1.96
N THR A 50 -2.60 -3.52 2.98
CA THR A 50 -3.92 -4.14 2.92
C THR A 50 -5.05 -3.11 2.88
N THR A 51 -4.92 -1.99 3.58
CA THR A 51 -5.94 -0.95 3.64
C THR A 51 -5.99 -0.12 2.36
N PHE A 52 -4.84 0.24 1.79
CA PHE A 52 -4.78 1.18 0.68
C PHE A 52 -4.85 0.52 -0.70
N TYR A 53 -4.52 -0.77 -0.84
CA TYR A 53 -4.54 -1.45 -2.13
C TYR A 53 -5.93 -1.41 -2.81
N ALA A 54 -6.97 -1.84 -2.10
CA ALA A 54 -8.33 -1.89 -2.63
C ALA A 54 -8.88 -0.51 -3.08
N PRO A 55 -8.82 0.56 -2.26
CA PRO A 55 -9.31 1.87 -2.68
C PRO A 55 -8.49 2.47 -3.83
N ILE A 56 -7.17 2.29 -3.87
CA ILE A 56 -6.32 2.76 -4.98
C ILE A 56 -6.66 2.02 -6.27
N LYS A 57 -6.79 0.70 -6.21
CA LYS A 57 -7.18 -0.12 -7.37
C LYS A 57 -8.55 0.31 -7.89
N TYR A 58 -9.55 0.45 -7.03
CA TYR A 58 -10.89 0.90 -7.41
C TYR A 58 -10.86 2.29 -8.07
N TYR A 59 -10.11 3.23 -7.50
CA TYR A 59 -9.94 4.57 -8.08
C TYR A 59 -9.31 4.52 -9.48
N LEU A 60 -8.26 3.73 -9.66
CA LEU A 60 -7.57 3.59 -10.95
C LEU A 60 -8.45 2.93 -12.01
N ILE A 61 -9.18 1.88 -11.66
CA ILE A 61 -10.14 1.21 -12.56
C ILE A 61 -11.19 2.22 -13.05
N LYS A 62 -11.80 2.96 -12.11
CA LYS A 62 -12.80 4.00 -12.44
C LYS A 62 -12.23 5.10 -13.32
N LYS A 63 -10.99 5.54 -13.08
CA LYS A 63 -10.34 6.61 -13.85
C LYS A 63 -9.87 6.18 -15.24
N MET A 64 -9.38 4.96 -15.37
CA MET A 64 -8.84 4.43 -16.62
C MET A 64 -9.92 3.79 -17.51
N GLY A 65 -11.17 3.72 -17.03
CA GLY A 65 -12.30 3.20 -17.79
C GLY A 65 -12.13 1.72 -18.17
N VAL A 66 -11.36 0.98 -17.37
CA VAL A 66 -11.15 -0.46 -17.59
C VAL A 66 -12.35 -1.18 -16.99
N GLU A 67 -13.08 -1.95 -17.80
CA GLU A 67 -14.13 -2.82 -17.29
C GLU A 67 -13.51 -3.80 -16.30
N GLU A 68 -14.08 -3.88 -15.09
CA GLU A 68 -13.73 -4.95 -14.16
C GLU A 68 -14.00 -6.27 -14.87
N GLU A 69 -13.02 -7.17 -14.89
CA GLU A 69 -13.30 -8.58 -15.15
C GLU A 69 -14.30 -8.99 -14.06
N LYS A 70 -15.58 -9.02 -14.43
CA LYS A 70 -16.65 -9.61 -13.62
C LYS A 70 -16.31 -11.09 -13.55
N GLU A 71 -15.63 -11.50 -12.48
CA GLU A 71 -15.63 -12.90 -12.03
C GLU A 71 -17.07 -13.40 -11.85
#